data_AF-A0A651E219-F1
#
_entry.id   AF-A0A651E219-F1
#
_cell.length_a   1.000
_cell.length_b   1.000
_cell.length_c   1.000
_cell.angle_alpha   90.00
_cell.angle_beta   90.00
_cell.angle_gamma   90.00
#
_symmetry.space_group_name_H-M   'P 1'
#
loop_
_entity.id
_entity.type
_entity.pdbx_description
1 polymer ?
#
loop_
_entity_poly.entity_id
_entity_poly.type
_entity_poly.pdbx_seq_one_letter_code
_entity_poly.pdbx_strand_id
1 'polypeptide(L)'
;NTPHPDEAWRVVEFFTSEEAQRQFVVEYGYVPSRRSLFTDPQVLEAYDHYEQLLEVAEQAVLRPPIGQYAQASDILQRYLSSAITGQLTPEAAMERAAGETRRVLGTA
;
A
#
# COMPACT_ATOMS: atom_id res chain seq x y z
N ASN A 1 -10.96 -1.50 -20.87
CA ASN A 1 -11.38 -1.81 -22.25
C ASN A 1 -10.24 -2.45 -23.03
N THR A 2 -9.69 -3.56 -22.53
CA THR A 2 -8.69 -4.34 -23.28
C THR A 2 -9.37 -5.15 -24.37
N PRO A 3 -8.77 -5.32 -25.56
CA PRO A 3 -9.27 -6.26 -26.57
C PRO A 3 -8.98 -7.73 -26.23
N HIS A 4 -8.21 -8.01 -25.16
CA HIS A 4 -7.78 -9.35 -24.74
C HIS A 4 -8.17 -9.65 -23.28
N PRO A 5 -9.47 -9.73 -22.94
CA PRO A 5 -9.91 -9.92 -21.57
C PRO A 5 -9.53 -11.31 -21.01
N ASP A 6 -9.64 -12.37 -21.81
CA ASP A 6 -9.37 -13.74 -21.37
C ASP A 6 -7.87 -13.97 -21.15
N GLU A 7 -7.02 -13.47 -22.05
CA GLU A 7 -5.57 -13.52 -21.88
C GLU A 7 -5.11 -12.65 -20.71
N ALA A 8 -5.69 -11.46 -20.54
CA ALA A 8 -5.41 -10.63 -19.37
C ALA A 8 -5.79 -11.36 -18.07
N TRP A 9 -6.91 -12.08 -18.05
CA TRP A 9 -7.31 -12.89 -16.90
C TRP A 9 -6.31 -14.02 -16.61
N ARG A 10 -5.85 -14.75 -17.63
CA ARG A 10 -4.81 -15.79 -17.47
C ARG A 10 -3.51 -15.24 -16.88
N VAL A 11 -3.13 -14.01 -17.24
CA VAL A 11 -1.97 -13.34 -16.67
C VAL A 11 -2.18 -13.02 -15.19
N VAL A 12 -3.38 -12.57 -14.81
CA VAL A 12 -3.74 -12.37 -13.40
C VAL A 12 -3.67 -13.70 -12.63
N GLU A 13 -4.23 -14.77 -13.17
CA GLU A 13 -4.17 -16.11 -12.57
C GLU A 13 -2.73 -16.58 -12.36
N PHE A 14 -1.87 -16.37 -13.36
CA PHE A 14 -0.45 -16.70 -13.26
C PHE A 14 0.26 -15.92 -12.15
N PHE A 15 0.20 -14.58 -12.18
CA PHE A 15 0.92 -13.74 -11.19
C PHE A 15 0.38 -13.86 -9.77
N THR A 16 -0.88 -14.28 -9.62
CA THR A 16 -1.50 -14.54 -8.31
C THR A 16 -1.43 -16.01 -7.91
N SER A 17 -0.84 -16.90 -8.71
CA SER A 17 -0.64 -18.31 -8.34
C SER A 17 0.34 -18.42 -7.17
N GLU A 18 0.23 -19.52 -6.42
CA GLU A 18 1.13 -19.77 -5.29
C GLU A 18 2.59 -19.88 -5.73
N GLU A 19 2.85 -20.60 -6.82
CA GLU A 19 4.20 -20.79 -7.35
C GLU A 19 4.85 -19.49 -7.79
N ALA A 20 4.15 -18.67 -8.58
CA ALA A 20 4.69 -17.38 -9.01
C ALA A 20 4.93 -16.46 -7.80
N GLN A 21 3.99 -16.38 -6.85
CA GLN A 21 4.18 -15.58 -5.64
C GLN A 21 5.36 -16.10 -4.80
N ARG A 22 5.51 -17.42 -4.60
CA ARG A 22 6.67 -18.00 -3.91
C ARG A 22 7.98 -17.58 -4.58
N GLN A 23 8.05 -17.68 -5.91
CA GLN A 23 9.24 -17.25 -6.65
C GLN A 23 9.53 -15.76 -6.42
N PHE A 24 8.53 -14.89 -6.52
CA PHE A 24 8.72 -13.44 -6.28
C PHE A 24 9.21 -13.14 -4.87
N VAL A 25 8.70 -13.86 -3.89
CA VAL A 25 9.14 -13.73 -2.49
C VAL A 25 10.58 -14.17 -2.37
N VAL A 26 10.91 -15.40 -2.74
CA VAL A 26 12.24 -16.00 -2.53
C VAL A 26 13.32 -15.27 -3.32
N GLU A 27 13.03 -14.84 -4.55
CA GLU A 27 14.03 -14.23 -5.44
C GLU A 27 14.23 -12.73 -5.19
N TYR A 28 13.17 -12.01 -4.80
CA TYR A 28 13.18 -10.54 -4.72
C TYR A 28 12.76 -9.95 -3.37
N GLY A 29 12.34 -10.77 -2.41
CA GLY A 29 11.91 -10.34 -1.09
C GLY A 29 10.58 -9.59 -1.07
N TYR A 30 9.71 -9.79 -2.06
CA TYR A 30 8.37 -9.21 -2.06
C TYR A 30 7.52 -9.81 -0.93
N VAL A 31 6.69 -8.97 -0.29
CA VAL A 31 5.67 -9.44 0.66
C VAL A 31 4.54 -10.13 -0.10
N PRO A 32 4.22 -11.41 0.18
CA PRO A 32 3.25 -12.16 -0.59
C PRO A 32 1.83 -11.69 -0.27
N SER A 33 0.94 -11.79 -1.26
CA SER A 33 -0.50 -11.60 -1.04
C SER A 33 -1.18 -12.85 -0.48
N ARG A 34 -0.52 -14.02 -0.55
CA ARG A 34 -1.04 -15.31 -0.05
C ARG A 34 -0.55 -15.58 1.37
N ARG A 35 -1.48 -15.70 2.31
CA ARG A 35 -1.19 -15.99 3.73
C ARG A 35 -0.32 -17.25 3.92
N SER A 36 -0.57 -18.29 3.13
CA SER A 36 0.19 -19.56 3.24
C SER A 36 1.69 -19.42 3.01
N LEU A 37 2.12 -18.39 2.25
CA LEU A 37 3.52 -18.18 1.93
C LEU A 37 4.32 -17.52 3.06
N PHE A 38 3.68 -16.91 4.05
CA PHE A 38 4.39 -16.35 5.21
C PHE A 38 4.99 -17.44 6.11
N THR A 39 4.49 -18.68 6.03
CA THR A 39 4.98 -19.84 6.76
C THR A 39 5.51 -20.94 5.84
N ASP A 40 5.73 -20.63 4.55
CA ASP A 40 6.27 -21.59 3.59
C ASP A 40 7.76 -21.86 3.92
N PRO A 41 8.20 -23.12 4.01
CA PRO A 41 9.58 -23.44 4.38
C PRO A 41 10.64 -22.79 3.49
N GLN A 42 10.40 -22.67 2.18
CA GLN A 42 11.36 -22.04 1.26
C GLN A 42 11.43 -20.53 1.48
N VAL A 43 10.28 -19.91 1.80
CA VAL A 43 10.23 -18.49 2.16
C VAL A 43 10.94 -18.23 3.48
N LEU A 44 10.70 -19.05 4.50
CA LEU A 44 11.35 -18.92 5.81
C LEU A 44 12.85 -19.23 5.77
N GLU A 45 13.29 -20.10 4.86
CA GLU A 45 14.73 -20.33 4.62
C GLU A 45 15.41 -19.09 4.03
N ALA A 46 14.74 -18.37 3.12
CA ALA A 46 15.26 -17.12 2.55
C ALA A 46 15.10 -15.92 3.50
N TYR A 47 13.98 -15.87 4.24
CA TYR A 47 13.56 -14.75 5.09
C TYR A 47 12.84 -15.24 6.35
N ASP A 48 13.62 -15.58 7.37
CA ASP A 48 13.15 -16.11 8.66
C ASP A 48 12.10 -15.24 9.38
N HIS A 49 12.13 -13.93 9.18
CA HIS A 49 11.22 -12.96 9.78
C HIS A 49 9.81 -12.93 9.17
N TYR A 50 9.53 -13.70 8.11
CA TYR A 50 8.23 -13.64 7.43
C TYR A 50 7.07 -14.11 8.31
N GLU A 51 7.31 -15.01 9.27
CA GLU A 51 6.26 -15.40 10.22
C GLU A 51 5.81 -14.19 11.06
N GLN A 52 6.75 -13.37 11.55
CA GLN A 52 6.44 -12.12 12.27
C GLN A 52 5.86 -11.05 11.35
N LEU A 53 6.31 -11.02 10.08
CA LEU A 53 5.79 -10.07 9.09
C LEU A 53 4.29 -10.28 8.83
N LEU A 54 3.76 -11.50 9.02
CA LEU A 54 2.34 -11.76 8.90
C LEU A 54 1.52 -10.93 9.90
N GLU A 55 1.99 -10.83 11.14
CA GLU A 55 1.33 -10.03 12.18
C GLU A 55 1.30 -8.55 11.79
N VAL A 56 2.41 -8.04 11.24
CA VAL A 56 2.52 -6.65 10.75
C VAL A 56 1.56 -6.43 9.56
N ALA A 57 1.49 -7.38 8.64
CA ALA A 57 0.63 -7.29 7.46
C ALA A 57 -0.86 -7.27 7.84
N GLU A 58 -1.26 -8.04 8.85
CA GLU A 58 -2.64 -8.07 9.36
C GLU A 58 -3.06 -6.79 10.09
N GLN A 59 -2.09 -6.03 10.61
CA GLN A 59 -2.33 -4.76 11.31
C GLN A 59 -2.17 -3.53 10.41
N ALA A 60 -1.84 -3.71 9.14
CA ALA A 60 -1.64 -2.61 8.22
C ALA A 60 -2.91 -1.78 8.03
N VAL A 61 -2.80 -0.45 8.19
CA VAL A 61 -3.90 0.48 7.96
C VAL A 61 -3.92 0.90 6.49
N LEU A 62 -5.04 0.66 5.83
CA LEU A 62 -5.24 1.13 4.46
C LEU A 62 -5.30 2.65 4.40
N ARG A 63 -4.64 3.20 3.39
CA ARG A 63 -4.84 4.60 3.00
C ARG A 63 -6.31 4.82 2.60
N PRO A 64 -6.87 6.05 2.76
CA PRO A 64 -8.28 6.32 2.48
C PRO A 64 -8.72 5.88 1.07
N PRO A 65 -9.72 5.00 0.94
CA PRO A 65 -10.20 4.49 -0.35
C PRO A 65 -11.19 5.47 -1.00
N ILE A 66 -10.71 6.65 -1.37
CA ILE A 66 -11.49 7.74 -1.97
C ILE A 66 -11.07 7.99 -3.42
N GLY A 67 -12.00 8.42 -4.28
CA GLY A 67 -11.70 8.73 -5.69
C GLY A 67 -10.68 9.87 -5.84
N GLN A 68 -10.64 10.78 -4.87
CA GLN A 68 -9.72 11.93 -4.82
C GLN A 68 -8.44 11.62 -4.03
N TYR A 69 -8.06 10.34 -3.87
CA TYR A 69 -6.92 9.96 -3.03
C TYR A 69 -5.62 10.67 -3.45
N ALA A 70 -5.37 10.79 -4.75
CA ALA A 70 -4.19 11.49 -5.27
C ALA A 70 -4.14 12.95 -4.79
N GLN A 71 -5.26 13.68 -4.89
CA GLN A 71 -5.37 15.06 -4.44
C GLN A 71 -5.25 15.17 -2.91
N ALA A 72 -5.93 14.31 -2.16
CA ALA A 72 -5.86 14.30 -0.69
C ALA A 72 -4.42 13.98 -0.21
N SER A 73 -3.72 13.09 -0.90
CA SER A 73 -2.34 12.73 -0.59
C SER A 73 -1.35 13.86 -0.93
N ASP A 74 -1.54 14.58 -2.04
CA ASP A 74 -0.75 15.79 -2.36
C ASP A 74 -0.90 16.86 -1.27
N ILE A 75 -2.15 17.16 -0.89
CA ILE A 75 -2.47 18.13 0.16
C ILE A 75 -1.73 17.77 1.46
N LEU A 76 -1.87 16.52 1.91
CA LEU A 76 -1.22 16.06 3.13
C LEU A 76 0.31 16.20 3.04
N GLN A 77 0.91 15.78 1.93
CA GLN A 77 2.37 15.82 1.75
C GLN A 77 2.92 17.25 1.78
N ARG A 78 2.26 18.22 1.13
CA ARG A 78 2.68 19.63 1.17
C ARG A 78 2.68 20.19 2.58
N TYR A 79 1.58 19.99 3.31
CA TYR A 79 1.47 20.51 4.68
C TYR A 79 2.37 19.77 5.67
N LEU A 80 2.53 18.45 5.50
CA LEU A 80 3.48 17.67 6.29
C LEU A 80 4.92 18.16 6.07
N SER A 81 5.30 18.45 4.83
CA SER A 81 6.60 19.05 4.51
C SER A 81 6.79 20.39 5.22
N SER A 82 5.81 21.30 5.14
CA SER A 82 5.88 22.59 5.85
C SER A 82 6.00 22.44 7.37
N ALA A 83 5.33 21.46 7.98
CA ALA A 83 5.47 21.16 9.41
C ALA A 83 6.88 20.65 9.75
N ILE A 84 7.39 19.68 8.99
CA ILE A 84 8.73 19.09 9.19
C ILE A 84 9.83 20.14 9.03
N THR A 85 9.69 21.06 8.07
CA THR A 85 10.67 22.13 7.83
C THR A 85 10.47 23.37 8.72
N GLY A 86 9.50 23.36 9.63
CA GLY A 86 9.22 24.48 10.55
C GLY A 86 8.63 25.73 9.89
N GLN A 87 8.08 25.62 8.68
CA GLN A 87 7.38 26.73 8.01
C GLN A 87 6.00 26.98 8.63
N LEU A 88 5.37 25.92 9.16
CA LEU A 88 4.13 25.96 9.93
C LEU A 88 4.31 25.13 11.20
N THR A 89 3.55 25.44 12.26
CA THR A 89 3.43 24.50 13.38
C THR A 89 2.71 23.24 12.92
N PRO A 90 2.94 22.07 13.56
CA PRO A 90 2.23 20.85 13.25
C PRO A 90 0.70 21.02 13.26
N GLU A 91 0.17 21.74 14.25
CA GLU A 91 -1.27 21.99 14.39
C GLU A 91 -1.80 22.81 13.20
N ALA A 92 -1.16 23.94 12.89
CA ALA A 92 -1.57 24.81 11.79
C ALA A 92 -1.46 24.11 10.43
N ALA A 93 -0.44 23.27 10.22
CA ALA A 93 -0.28 22.48 9.01
C ALA A 93 -1.42 21.46 8.87
N MET A 94 -1.74 20.72 9.94
CA MET A 94 -2.78 19.68 9.88
C MET A 94 -4.18 20.26 9.79
N GLU A 95 -4.47 21.40 10.42
CA GLU A 95 -5.74 22.12 10.25
C GLU A 95 -5.94 22.56 8.79
N ARG A 96 -4.90 23.11 8.16
CA ARG A 96 -4.95 23.51 6.74
C ARG A 96 -5.10 22.31 5.81
N ALA A 97 -4.35 21.23 6.06
CA ALA A 97 -4.47 19.98 5.31
C ALA A 97 -5.88 19.41 5.39
N ALA A 98 -6.46 19.34 6.59
CA ALA A 98 -7.82 18.85 6.81
C ALA A 98 -8.85 19.74 6.09
N GLY A 99 -8.75 21.06 6.21
CA GLY A 99 -9.66 22.00 5.58
C GLY A 99 -9.63 21.93 4.04
N GLU A 100 -8.44 21.88 3.44
CA GLU A 100 -8.29 21.75 1.99
C GLU A 100 -8.79 20.38 1.49
N THR A 101 -8.50 19.31 2.22
CA THR A 101 -9.01 17.97 1.90
C THR A 101 -10.54 17.92 1.91
N ARG A 102 -11.19 18.48 2.94
CA ARG A 102 -12.68 18.53 2.99
C ARG A 102 -13.28 19.29 1.81
N ARG A 103 -12.64 20.38 1.36
CA ARG A 103 -13.08 21.11 0.17
C ARG A 103 -13.01 20.25 -1.10
N VAL A 104 -11.93 19.50 -1.29
CA VAL A 104 -11.78 18.56 -2.43
C VAL A 104 -12.81 17.44 -2.37
N LEU A 105 -13.16 16.97 -1.18
CA LEU A 105 -14.17 15.94 -0.99
C LEU A 105 -15.62 16.48 -1.06
N GLY A 106 -15.81 17.80 -1.13
CA GLY A 106 -17.14 18.42 -1.07
C GLY A 106 -17.83 18.27 0.29
N THR A 107 -17.06 18.11 1.37
CA THR A 107 -17.54 17.89 2.74
C THR A 107 -17.23 19.06 3.67
N ALA A 108 -16.87 20.21 3.10
CA ALA A 108 -16.60 21.47 3.80
C ALA A 108 -17.89 22.27 4.04
#